data_AF-A0A6L3K6E6-F1
#
_entry.id   AF-A0A6L3K6E6-F1
#
_cell.length_a   1.000
_cell.length_b   1.000
_cell.length_c   1.000
_cell.angle_alpha   90.00
_cell.angle_beta   90.00
_cell.angle_gamma   90.00
#
_symmetry.space_group_name_H-M   'P 1'
#
loop_
_entity.id
_entity.type
_entity.pdbx_description
1 polymer ?
#
loop_
_entity_poly.entity_id
_entity_poly.type
_entity_poly.pdbx_seq_one_letter_code
_entity_poly.pdbx_strand_id
1 'polypeptide(L)' 'MKYIRISPNVAYSTDMDFFLENQILCIVDEEGTKFCSLIENRLFMRSKNRRISKRMQEHIMREIHSDICRLCYGGEPVD' A
#
# COMPACT_ATOMS: atom_id res chain seq x y z
N MET A 1 -9.48 14.74 -7.05
CA MET A 1 -8.63 13.66 -6.51
C MET A 1 -8.46 12.66 -7.63
N LYS A 2 -7.23 12.30 -8.02
CA LYS A 2 -7.00 11.28 -9.04
C LYS A 2 -6.90 9.94 -8.33
N TYR A 3 -7.56 8.92 -8.84
CA TYR A 3 -7.41 7.57 -8.35
C TYR A 3 -6.65 6.72 -9.38
N ILE A 4 -6.06 5.62 -8.95
CA ILE A 4 -5.43 4.63 -9.83
C ILE A 4 -6.11 3.30 -9.58
N ARG A 5 -6.70 2.74 -10.65
CA ARG A 5 -7.37 1.45 -10.62
C ARG A 5 -6.38 0.37 -10.99
N ILE A 6 -5.90 -0.35 -9.98
CA ILE A 6 -4.98 -1.49 -10.14
C ILE A 6 -5.76 -2.81 -10.31
N SER A 7 -6.98 -2.88 -9.75
CA SER A 7 -7.88 -4.03 -9.85
C SER A 7 -9.27 -3.56 -10.32
N PRO A 8 -10.07 -4.41 -10.99
CA PRO A 8 -11.29 -3.98 -11.69
C PRO A 8 -12.27 -3.11 -10.89
N ASN A 9 -12.41 -3.35 -9.58
CA ASN A 9 -13.38 -2.68 -8.72
C ASN A 9 -12.75 -1.82 -7.62
N VAL A 10 -11.43 -1.60 -7.67
CA VAL A 10 -10.67 -1.02 -6.55
C VAL A 10 -9.74 0.05 -7.08
N ALA A 11 -9.84 1.24 -6.52
CA ALA A 11 -9.02 2.38 -6.90
C ALA A 11 -8.32 2.97 -5.68
N TYR A 12 -7.01 3.17 -5.82
CA TYR A 12 -6.15 3.78 -4.80
C TYR A 12 -6.05 5.27 -5.03
N SER A 13 -6.07 6.05 -3.94
CA SER A 13 -5.95 7.50 -4.01
C SER A 13 -4.52 7.90 -4.34
N THR A 14 -4.33 8.90 -5.21
CA THR A 14 -3.03 9.56 -5.38
C THR A 14 -2.69 10.50 -4.23
N ASP A 15 -3.62 10.76 -3.32
CA ASP A 15 -3.37 11.50 -2.08
C ASP A 15 -2.71 10.57 -1.05
N MET A 16 -1.48 10.92 -0.65
CA MET A 16 -0.66 10.05 0.20
C MET A 16 -1.20 9.95 1.63
N ASP A 17 -1.67 11.05 2.21
CA ASP A 17 -2.16 11.03 3.59
C ASP A 17 -3.45 10.21 3.67
N PHE A 18 -4.37 10.41 2.71
CA PHE A 18 -5.57 9.57 2.60
C PHE A 18 -5.24 8.09 2.39
N PHE A 19 -4.27 7.78 1.53
CA PHE A 19 -3.84 6.40 1.28
C PHE A 19 -3.30 5.74 2.56
N LEU A 20 -2.40 6.43 3.28
CA LEU A 20 -1.78 5.91 4.51
C LEU A 20 -2.82 5.65 5.61
N GLU A 21 -3.83 6.52 5.72
CA GLU A 21 -4.88 6.39 6.73
C GLU A 21 -5.92 5.31 6.39
N ASN A 22 -6.25 5.13 5.11
CA ASN A 22 -7.48 4.40 4.72
C ASN A 22 -7.26 3.18 3.82
N GLN A 23 -6.11 3.06 3.16
CA GLN A 23 -5.96 2.12 2.03
C GLN A 23 -4.82 1.11 2.18
N ILE A 24 -3.93 1.29 3.16
CA ILE A 24 -2.83 0.38 3.45
C ILE A 24 -2.73 0.05 4.95
N LEU A 25 -2.36 -1.19 5.24
CA LEU A 25 -2.17 -1.71 6.59
C LEU A 25 -0.82 -2.39 6.72
N CYS A 26 -0.12 -2.10 7.81
CA CYS A 26 1.05 -2.85 8.24
C CYS A 26 0.66 -3.80 9.38
N ILE A 27 0.80 -5.11 9.16
CA ILE A 27 0.54 -6.16 10.15
C ILE A 27 1.87 -6.73 10.62
N VAL A 28 2.09 -6.77 11.93
CA VAL A 28 3.25 -7.44 12.53
C VAL A 28 2.74 -8.61 13.37
N ASP A 29 3.13 -9.82 12.99
CA ASP A 29 2.72 -11.07 13.64
C ASP A 29 3.93 -11.97 13.93
N GLU A 30 3.71 -13.25 14.23
CA GLU A 30 4.76 -14.23 14.47
C GLU A 30 5.58 -14.56 13.23
N GLU A 31 5.00 -14.44 12.04
CA GLU A 31 5.64 -14.75 10.76
C GLU A 31 6.49 -13.60 10.22
N GLY A 32 6.25 -12.38 10.69
CA GLY A 32 7.00 -11.20 10.27
C GLY A 32 6.17 -9.93 10.18
N THR A 33 6.54 -9.07 9.24
CA THR A 33 5.82 -7.83 8.91
C THR A 33 5.24 -7.95 7.50
N LYS A 34 3.96 -7.63 7.35
CA LYS A 34 3.21 -7.65 6.09
C LYS A 34 2.64 -6.27 5.81
N PHE A 35 2.68 -5.83 4.56
CA PHE A 35 2.06 -4.60 4.08
C PHE A 35 0.96 -4.99 3.09
N CYS A 36 -0.27 -4.72 3.47
CA CYS A 36 -1.46 -5.20 2.78
C CYS A 36 -2.38 -4.03 2.41
N SER A 37 -3.18 -4.21 1.37
CA SER A 37 -4.29 -3.31 1.10
C SER A 37 -5.41 -3.47 2.14
N LEU A 38 -6.08 -2.36 2.47
CA LEU A 38 -7.30 -2.35 3.29
C LEU A 38 -8.58 -2.47 2.45
N ILE A 39 -8.49 -2.21 1.14
CA ILE A 39 -9.64 -2.09 0.25
C ILE A 39 -9.76 -3.26 -0.73
N GLU A 40 -8.79 -4.17 -0.73
CA GLU A 40 -8.81 -5.42 -1.46
C GLU A 40 -7.91 -6.48 -0.81
N ASN A 41 -8.04 -7.75 -1.22
CA ASN A 41 -7.20 -8.84 -0.73
C ASN A 41 -5.83 -8.87 -1.43
N ARG A 42 -5.03 -7.80 -1.27
CA ARG A 42 -3.70 -7.66 -1.88
C ARG A 42 -2.60 -7.54 -0.83
N LEU A 43 -1.57 -8.38 -0.98
CA LEU A 43 -0.31 -8.28 -0.25
C LEU A 43 0.72 -7.56 -1.13
N PHE A 44 1.22 -6.42 -0.68
CA PHE A 44 2.25 -5.64 -1.38
C PHE A 44 3.65 -6.13 -1.02
N MET A 45 3.90 -6.38 0.26
CA MET A 45 5.22 -6.82 0.72
C MET A 45 5.10 -7.72 1.95
N ARG A 46 6.00 -8.70 2.04
CA ARG A 46 6.21 -9.53 3.23
C ARG A 46 7.69 -9.58 3.59
N SER A 47 7.99 -9.32 4.85
CA SER A 47 9.32 -9.49 5.43
C SER A 47 9.24 -10.44 6.62
N LYS A 48 10.20 -11.35 6.78
CA LYS A 48 10.30 -12.20 7.98
C LYS A 48 10.75 -11.41 9.22
N ASN A 49 11.18 -10.14 9.05
CA ASN A 49 11.63 -9.31 10.15
C ASN A 49 10.44 -8.71 10.91
N ARG A 50 10.35 -9.00 12.21
CA ARG A 50 9.32 -8.50 13.13
C ARG A 50 9.68 -7.17 13.80
N ARG A 51 10.91 -6.68 13.61
CA ARG A 51 11.49 -5.50 14.29
C ARG A 51 11.68 -4.31 13.34
N ILE A 52 10.90 -4.23 12.27
CA ILE A 52 10.89 -3.05 11.39
C ILE A 52 10.36 -1.88 12.22
N SER A 53 11.15 -0.80 12.35
CA SER A 53 10.76 0.37 13.13
C SER A 53 9.54 1.05 12.53
N LYS A 54 8.74 1.75 13.35
CA LYS A 54 7.56 2.50 12.86
C LYS A 54 7.91 3.48 11.72
N ARG A 55 9.04 4.18 11.83
CA ARG A 55 9.55 5.08 10.79
C ARG A 55 9.83 4.34 9.47
N MET A 56 10.40 3.14 9.55
CA MET A 56 10.67 2.32 8.37
C MET A 56 9.37 1.73 7.80
N GLN A 57 8.42 1.33 8.65
CA GLN A 57 7.10 0.89 8.20
C GLN A 57 6.39 1.99 7.41
N GLU A 58 6.35 3.21 7.95
CA GLU A 58 5.77 4.36 7.26
C GLU A 58 6.50 4.65 5.94
N HIS A 59 7.85 4.62 5.93
CA HIS A 59 8.62 4.79 4.70
C HIS A 59 8.26 3.75 3.63
N ILE A 60 8.15 2.47 4.01
CA ILE A 60 7.72 1.41 3.09
C ILE A 60 6.30 1.65 2.56
N MET A 61 5.36 2.06 3.42
CA MET A 61 3.99 2.38 2.99
C MET A 61 3.96 3.53 1.97
N ARG A 62 4.81 4.56 2.16
CA ARG A 62 4.98 5.67 1.22
C ARG A 62 5.62 5.23 -0.10
N GLU A 63 6.59 4.31 -0.07
CA GLU A 63 7.17 3.75 -1.29
C GLU A 63 6.13 2.94 -2.07
N ILE A 64 5.32 2.10 -1.39
CA ILE A 64 4.20 1.38 -2.03
C ILE A 64 3.22 2.35 -2.68
N HIS A 65 2.87 3.45 -2.00
CA HIS A 65 2.03 4.50 -2.59
C HIS A 65 2.66 5.09 -3.86
N SER A 66 3.95 5.40 -3.81
CA SER A 66 4.69 5.94 -4.95
C SER A 66 4.70 4.98 -6.13
N ASP A 67 4.88 3.68 -5.87
CA ASP A 67 4.84 2.62 -6.88
C ASP A 67 3.45 2.48 -7.51
N ILE A 68 2.38 2.59 -6.70
CA ILE A 68 1.00 2.66 -7.22
C ILE A 68 0.86 3.88 -8.14
N CYS A 69 1.33 5.05 -7.70
CA CYS A 69 1.29 6.30 -8.48
C CYS A 69 2.05 6.23 -9.79
N ARG A 70 3.13 5.46 -9.84
CA ARG A 70 3.94 5.21 -11.03
C ARG A 70 3.44 4.05 -11.89
N LEU A 71 2.31 3.45 -11.53
CA LEU A 71 1.73 2.28 -12.23
C LEU A 71 2.65 1.05 -12.21
N CYS A 72 3.53 0.93 -11.20
CA CYS A 72 4.41 -0.24 -11.04
C CYS A 72 3.63 -1.54 -10.78
N TYR A 73 2.41 -1.42 -10.25
CA TYR A 73 1.47 -2.54 -10.07
C TYR A 73 0.53 -2.75 -11.27
N GLY A 74 0.78 -2.05 -12.38
CA GLY A 74 -0.15 -1.92 -13.50
C GLY A 74 -1.32 -0.99 -13.18
N GLY A 75 -2.39 -1.14 -13.95
CA GLY A 75 -3.59 -0.32 -13.81
C GLY A 75 -3.56 0.97 -14.61
N GLU A 76 -4.58 1.79 -14.38
CA GLU A 76 -4.78 3.04 -15.12
C GLU A 76 -5.31 4.15 -14.20
N PRO A 77 -5.01 5.42 -14.50
CA PRO A 77 -5.68 6.55 -13.85
C PRO A 77 -7.19 6.47 -14.05
N VAL A 78 -7.94 6.81 -13.00
CA VAL A 78 -9.39 7.01 -13.05
C VAL A 78 -9.65 8.50 -12.96
N ASP A 79 -10.45 9.00 -13.89
CA ASP A 79 -10.98 10.37 -13.87
C ASP A 79 -12.04 10.57 -12.78
#